data_AF-A0A9J7IJL9-F1
#
_entry.id   AF-A0A9J7IJL9-F1
#
_cell.length_a   1.000
_cell.length_b   1.000
_cell.length_c   1.000
_cell.angle_alpha   90.00
_cell.angle_beta   90.00
_cell.angle_gamma   90.00
#
_symmetry.space_group_name_H-M   'P 1'
#
loop_
_entity.id
_entity.type
_entity.pdbx_description
1 polymer ?
#
loop_
_entity_poly.entity_id
_entity_poly.type
_entity_poly.pdbx_seq_one_letter_code
_entity_poly.pdbx_strand_id
1 'polypeptide(L)'
;MSSVMQSAVRSSVMSQNSRSISGLVPDMDVLSDAELVKLVTELKDSLNVLVLENEILEKTIMRLEPSLMHGVYQALEYATRMSSNTSLNVGSYIKTQPSKFGIQETFLSPSRMLTSPSRVSTKRVESIAKLGTTIILGSGPRINVLERSELVSTEMEVLVTNLNKIRKKGAKQHALLKAQLEEIGLRVSEIDKASNLFHQEVLVEGWDKIAQRIPAEIWIRFMTEWVKISDSQIGKLRLRTSTLNTQFTKLKGQIKVKAELSESLRPVDFEKLKIENGECVKLIDHKLQQLGELKKLTGDANLNLTIHKKAMMEQNHYLNKVLTTIKNKAQSTVQLDKERDLIQVQADLLAQRLNEVRKVRLKYEVPNIMEYVQVKWVVTDLKHGIKMLENRKHIQQIALQSINRKLQTISEMVAQSEELENTQSSSDTTTTNTTSSSS
;
A
#
# COMPACT_ATOMS: atom_id res chain seq x y z
N MET A 1 33.89 7.71 13.14
CA MET A 1 33.95 9.00 13.87
C MET A 1 33.28 10.09 13.04
N SER A 2 32.06 10.48 13.40
CA SER A 2 31.48 11.82 13.18
C SER A 2 30.13 11.79 13.89
N SER A 3 29.99 12.53 14.99
CA SER A 3 28.79 12.45 15.84
C SER A 3 27.74 13.45 15.38
N VAL A 4 26.52 12.96 15.23
CA VAL A 4 25.32 13.80 15.12
C VAL A 4 25.11 14.56 16.43
N MET A 5 24.84 15.86 16.36
CA MET A 5 24.03 16.55 17.36
C MET A 5 23.08 17.53 16.67
N GLN A 6 21.78 17.25 16.79
CA GLN A 6 20.71 18.17 16.43
C GLN A 6 20.52 19.15 17.58
N SER A 7 20.59 20.45 17.32
CA SER A 7 20.21 21.49 18.30
C SER A 7 18.91 22.16 17.85
N ALA A 8 17.77 21.57 18.22
CA ALA A 8 16.47 22.20 18.08
C ALA A 8 16.24 23.16 19.27
N VAL A 9 16.52 24.45 19.08
CA VAL A 9 16.20 25.49 20.08
C VAL A 9 14.98 26.28 19.62
N ARG A 10 13.79 25.83 20.03
CA ARG A 10 12.59 26.67 20.05
C ARG A 10 12.65 27.61 21.24
N SER A 11 13.20 28.81 21.08
CA SER A 11 13.13 29.86 22.09
C SER A 11 11.88 30.72 21.88
N SER A 12 10.74 30.30 22.44
CA SER A 12 9.54 31.12 22.54
C SER A 12 9.73 32.20 23.61
N VAL A 13 10.35 33.33 23.25
CA VAL A 13 10.49 34.48 24.15
C VAL A 13 9.19 35.26 24.14
N MET A 14 8.36 35.06 25.17
CA MET A 14 7.15 35.85 25.37
C MET A 14 7.51 37.30 25.74
N SER A 15 7.22 38.24 24.84
CA SER A 15 7.36 39.67 25.12
C SER A 15 6.31 40.13 26.14
N GLN A 16 6.70 40.22 27.41
CA GLN A 16 5.91 40.85 28.49
C GLN A 16 6.59 42.08 29.12
N ASN A 17 7.59 42.67 28.45
CA ASN A 17 8.24 43.89 28.93
C ASN A 17 7.54 45.14 28.36
N SER A 18 6.41 45.47 28.98
CA SER A 18 5.80 46.81 28.94
C SER A 18 5.46 47.26 30.37
N ARG A 19 6.45 47.11 31.26
CA ARG A 19 6.43 47.59 32.65
C ARG A 19 6.89 49.04 32.70
N SER A 20 6.16 49.84 33.47
CA SER A 20 6.45 51.25 33.70
C SER A 20 7.83 51.45 34.36
N ILE A 21 8.56 52.49 33.96
CA ILE A 21 9.96 52.72 34.38
C ILE A 21 10.11 53.08 35.88
N SER A 22 9.00 53.26 36.62
CA SER A 22 8.98 53.63 38.04
C SER A 22 9.22 52.45 39.02
N GLY A 23 9.55 51.27 38.53
CA GLY A 23 9.68 50.04 39.34
C GLY A 23 11.06 49.38 39.29
N LEU A 24 12.08 50.06 38.74
CA LEU A 24 13.38 49.46 38.42
C LEU A 24 14.58 50.20 39.05
N VAL A 25 14.40 50.78 40.23
CA VAL A 25 15.50 51.26 41.08
C VAL A 25 15.54 50.38 42.33
N PRO A 26 16.31 49.28 42.33
CA PRO A 26 16.79 48.68 43.56
C PRO A 26 17.65 49.70 44.32
N ASP A 27 17.80 49.51 45.63
CA ASP A 27 18.63 50.37 46.45
C ASP A 27 20.08 50.34 45.93
N MET A 28 20.56 51.46 45.38
CA MET A 28 21.78 51.51 44.56
C MET A 28 23.04 51.21 45.38
N ASP A 29 22.97 51.39 46.70
CA ASP A 29 24.07 51.18 47.65
C ASP A 29 24.34 49.70 47.98
N VAL A 30 23.57 48.76 47.41
CA VAL A 30 23.66 47.31 47.70
C VAL A 30 24.09 46.47 46.48
N LEU A 31 24.11 47.03 45.27
CA LEU A 31 24.53 46.29 44.06
C LEU A 31 26.06 46.20 43.94
N SER A 32 26.57 45.04 43.52
CA SER A 32 27.98 44.90 43.14
C SER A 32 28.29 45.58 41.81
N ASP A 33 29.55 46.00 41.59
CA ASP A 33 29.99 46.65 40.35
C ASP A 33 29.61 45.85 39.08
N ALA A 34 29.63 44.52 39.16
CA ALA A 34 29.23 43.65 38.05
C ALA A 34 27.72 43.70 37.75
N GLU A 35 26.88 43.82 38.79
CA GLU A 35 25.43 43.99 38.65
C GLU A 35 25.07 45.39 38.17
N LEU A 36 25.82 46.41 38.62
CA LEU A 36 25.68 47.79 38.13
C LEU A 36 26.02 47.89 36.64
N VAL A 37 27.14 47.31 36.20
CA VAL A 37 27.49 47.25 34.76
C VAL A 37 26.41 46.54 33.96
N LYS A 38 25.89 45.42 34.46
CA LYS A 38 24.80 44.68 33.81
C LYS A 38 23.53 45.54 33.68
N LEU A 39 23.12 46.23 34.75
CA LEU A 39 21.95 47.11 34.75
C LEU A 39 22.14 48.29 33.79
N VAL A 40 23.33 48.88 33.72
CA VAL A 40 23.66 49.94 32.74
C VAL A 40 23.60 49.41 31.31
N THR A 41 24.06 48.18 31.03
CA THR A 41 23.90 47.58 29.69
C THR A 41 22.44 47.30 29.36
N GLU A 42 21.64 46.80 30.30
CA GLU A 42 20.22 46.53 30.10
C GLU A 42 19.40 47.82 29.87
N LEU A 43 19.72 48.90 30.61
CA LEU A 43 19.14 50.23 30.37
C LEU A 43 19.54 50.79 29.00
N LYS A 44 20.80 50.61 28.58
CA LYS A 44 21.27 51.05 27.26
C LYS A 44 20.56 50.30 26.14
N ASP A 45 20.38 49.00 26.27
CA ASP A 45 19.66 48.18 25.29
C ASP A 45 18.16 48.53 25.28
N SER A 46 17.54 48.76 26.44
CA SER A 46 16.16 49.25 26.51
C SER A 46 16.00 50.63 25.86
N LEU A 47 16.98 51.53 26.02
CA LEU A 47 16.98 52.84 25.37
C LEU A 47 17.13 52.70 23.85
N ASN A 48 18.03 51.84 23.37
CA ASN A 48 18.18 51.55 21.95
C ASN A 48 16.87 51.01 21.33
N VAL A 49 16.18 50.10 22.02
CA VAL A 49 14.88 49.55 21.58
C VAL A 49 13.82 50.66 21.50
N LEU A 50 13.73 51.53 22.51
CA LEU A 50 12.77 52.65 22.51
C LEU A 50 13.06 53.67 21.41
N VAL A 51 14.33 53.96 21.11
CA VAL A 51 14.73 54.83 20.00
C VAL A 51 14.29 54.23 18.65
N LEU A 52 14.49 52.92 18.45
CA LEU A 52 14.05 52.21 17.25
C LEU A 52 12.52 52.12 17.14
N GLU A 53 11.82 51.87 18.26
CA GLU A 53 10.34 51.85 18.30
C GLU A 53 9.77 53.23 17.93
N ASN A 54 10.33 54.32 18.47
CA ASN A 54 9.98 55.69 18.09
C ASN A 54 10.27 55.98 16.61
N GLU A 55 11.46 55.63 16.11
CA GLU A 55 11.82 55.84 14.69
C GLU A 55 10.85 55.11 13.73
N ILE A 56 10.41 53.90 14.09
CA ILE A 56 9.42 53.11 13.34
C ILE A 56 8.04 53.77 13.38
N LEU A 57 7.61 54.27 14.54
CA LEU A 57 6.33 54.97 14.70
C LEU A 57 6.32 56.29 13.92
N GLU A 58 7.36 57.11 14.04
CA GLU A 58 7.49 58.38 13.29
C GLU A 58 7.46 58.16 11.78
N LYS A 59 8.23 57.19 11.25
CA LYS A 59 8.20 56.84 9.82
C LYS A 59 6.84 56.32 9.36
N THR A 60 6.15 55.54 10.21
CA THR A 60 4.81 55.05 9.93
C THR A 60 3.81 56.21 9.85
N ILE A 61 3.81 57.10 10.84
CA ILE A 61 2.92 58.28 10.87
C ILE A 61 3.21 59.18 9.68
N MET A 62 4.49 59.47 9.39
CA MET A 62 4.89 60.28 8.23
C MET A 62 4.51 59.66 6.88
N ARG A 63 4.33 58.33 6.80
CA ARG A 63 3.84 57.64 5.59
C ARG A 63 2.31 57.64 5.49
N LEU A 64 1.60 57.49 6.61
CA LEU A 64 0.15 57.37 6.64
C LEU A 64 -0.55 58.73 6.65
N GLU A 65 -0.20 59.60 7.59
CA GLU A 65 -0.81 60.93 7.73
C GLU A 65 0.19 61.95 8.34
N PRO A 66 0.90 62.73 7.49
CA PRO A 66 1.91 63.68 7.94
C PRO A 66 1.44 64.74 8.96
N SER A 67 0.15 65.11 8.95
CA SER A 67 -0.45 66.08 9.85
C SER A 67 -0.37 65.68 11.32
N LEU A 68 -0.48 64.38 11.63
CA LEU A 68 -0.46 63.87 13.00
C LEU A 68 0.88 64.13 13.71
N MET A 69 2.00 64.17 12.97
CA MET A 69 3.32 64.47 13.55
C MET A 69 3.39 65.84 14.20
N HIS A 70 2.63 66.84 13.71
CA HIS A 70 2.62 68.16 14.34
C HIS A 70 2.06 68.11 15.78
N GLY A 71 1.03 67.30 16.00
CA GLY A 71 0.48 67.02 17.34
C GLY A 71 1.46 66.25 18.23
N VAL A 72 2.23 65.31 17.67
CA VAL A 72 3.28 64.58 18.39
C VAL A 72 4.39 65.54 18.87
N TYR A 73 4.90 66.42 18.00
CA TYR A 73 5.90 67.41 18.37
C TYR A 73 5.39 68.39 19.44
N GLN A 74 4.14 68.86 19.33
CA GLN A 74 3.53 69.75 20.32
C GLN A 74 3.37 69.07 21.70
N ALA A 75 2.99 67.79 21.72
CA ALA A 75 2.89 67.00 22.95
C ALA A 75 4.27 66.75 23.60
N LEU A 76 5.31 66.50 22.79
CA LEU A 76 6.68 66.33 23.25
C LEU A 76 7.25 67.64 23.83
N GLU A 77 6.99 68.77 23.19
CA GLU A 77 7.36 70.09 23.72
C GLU A 77 6.68 70.38 25.06
N TYR A 78 5.37 70.11 25.17
CA TYR A 78 4.64 70.25 26.43
C TYR A 78 5.20 69.35 27.54
N ALA A 79 5.47 68.08 27.26
CA ALA A 79 6.06 67.15 28.22
C ALA A 79 7.46 67.61 28.69
N THR A 80 8.27 68.15 27.77
CA THR A 80 9.60 68.69 28.08
C THR A 80 9.52 69.93 28.99
N ARG A 81 8.53 70.81 28.76
CA ARG A 81 8.23 71.97 29.62
C ARG A 81 7.71 71.56 31.00
N MET A 82 6.95 70.45 31.11
CA MET A 82 6.52 69.93 32.43
C MET A 82 7.67 69.27 33.20
N SER A 83 8.51 68.49 32.52
CA SER A 83 9.65 67.79 33.15
C SER A 83 10.67 68.78 33.73
N SER A 84 11.02 69.83 32.99
CA SER A 84 11.93 70.88 33.45
C SER A 84 11.43 71.61 34.72
N ASN A 85 10.11 71.82 34.83
CA ASN A 85 9.48 72.41 36.02
C ASN A 85 9.45 71.49 37.27
N THR A 86 9.78 70.20 37.15
CA THR A 86 9.67 69.23 38.26
C THR A 86 11.01 69.01 38.99
N SER A 87 12.05 69.80 38.66
CA SER A 87 13.40 69.69 39.26
C SER A 87 13.59 70.42 40.60
N LEU A 88 12.56 71.10 41.12
CA LEU A 88 12.61 71.86 42.36
C LEU A 88 11.36 71.64 43.24
N ASN A 89 11.35 70.58 44.06
CA ASN A 89 10.67 70.56 45.37
C ASN A 89 10.94 69.25 46.15
N VAL A 90 12.08 69.19 46.86
CA VAL A 90 12.22 68.29 48.02
C VAL A 90 11.61 69.01 49.22
N GLY A 91 10.30 68.83 49.41
CA GLY A 91 9.51 69.47 50.47
C GLY A 91 9.01 68.45 51.49
N SER A 92 9.30 68.68 52.77
CA SER A 92 9.05 67.75 53.88
C SER A 92 7.58 67.38 54.10
N TYR A 93 7.32 66.10 54.40
CA TYR A 93 6.05 65.62 54.93
C TYR A 93 5.67 66.32 56.26
N ILE A 94 4.54 67.02 56.28
CA ILE A 94 3.79 67.30 57.50
C ILE A 94 2.34 66.84 57.32
N LYS A 95 1.81 66.24 58.40
CA LYS A 95 0.59 65.43 58.47
C LYS A 95 -0.53 66.21 59.16
N THR A 96 -1.62 66.51 58.46
CA THR A 96 -2.91 66.93 59.07
C THR A 96 -4.10 66.28 58.38
N GLN A 97 -5.16 66.05 59.17
CA GLN A 97 -6.36 65.26 58.86
C GLN A 97 -7.46 66.09 58.16
N PRO A 98 -8.54 65.47 57.61
CA PRO A 98 -9.45 66.11 56.66
C PRO A 98 -10.69 66.74 57.29
N SER A 99 -11.36 67.63 56.56
CA SER A 99 -12.72 68.11 56.87
C SER A 99 -13.62 68.19 55.63
N LYS A 100 -14.90 67.90 55.84
CA LYS A 100 -15.99 67.86 54.84
C LYS A 100 -16.51 69.26 54.46
N PHE A 101 -17.56 69.27 53.62
CA PHE A 101 -18.28 70.39 52.96
C PHE A 101 -17.62 70.88 51.66
N GLY A 102 -18.35 71.13 50.55
CA GLY A 102 -19.76 70.85 50.25
C GLY A 102 -20.42 71.96 49.41
N ILE A 103 -21.29 71.56 48.46
CA ILE A 103 -22.37 72.35 47.84
C ILE A 103 -22.03 73.26 46.62
N GLN A 104 -22.40 72.72 45.43
CA GLN A 104 -23.20 73.30 44.33
C GLN A 104 -22.75 74.48 43.43
N GLU A 105 -22.95 74.24 42.11
CA GLU A 105 -23.53 75.13 41.06
C GLU A 105 -22.74 76.44 40.71
N THR A 106 -22.68 76.98 39.49
CA THR A 106 -23.40 76.69 38.23
C THR A 106 -22.69 77.27 36.97
N PHE A 107 -23.25 76.97 35.78
CA PHE A 107 -23.34 77.84 34.58
C PHE A 107 -22.07 78.33 33.84
N LEU A 108 -21.80 77.77 32.64
CA LEU A 108 -22.26 78.28 31.33
C LEU A 108 -21.46 77.71 30.14
N SER A 109 -22.16 77.27 29.09
CA SER A 109 -21.62 77.06 27.74
C SER A 109 -22.13 78.15 26.80
N PRO A 110 -21.37 78.47 25.74
CA PRO A 110 -21.92 78.42 24.37
C PRO A 110 -21.06 77.50 23.48
N SER A 111 -21.61 76.54 22.72
CA SER A 111 -22.25 76.72 21.39
C SER A 111 -21.33 77.36 20.34
N ARG A 112 -21.26 76.94 19.06
CA ARG A 112 -21.84 75.84 18.26
C ARG A 112 -21.18 75.97 16.86
N MET A 113 -21.03 74.90 16.08
CA MET A 113 -21.37 74.90 14.64
C MET A 113 -21.56 73.44 14.15
N LEU A 114 -22.52 73.26 13.25
CA LEU A 114 -22.89 71.99 12.63
C LEU A 114 -22.79 72.14 11.11
N THR A 115 -22.21 71.16 10.42
CA THR A 115 -22.54 70.85 9.03
C THR A 115 -22.56 69.33 8.84
N SER A 116 -23.63 68.82 8.23
CA SER A 116 -23.86 67.38 8.00
C SER A 116 -23.90 67.09 6.47
N PRO A 117 -24.35 65.92 5.97
CA PRO A 117 -23.41 64.92 5.45
C PRO A 117 -23.70 64.48 3.99
N SER A 118 -22.83 63.65 3.41
CA SER A 118 -23.17 62.85 2.22
C SER A 118 -22.46 61.48 2.22
N ARG A 119 -22.83 60.61 1.27
CA ARG A 119 -22.91 59.14 1.44
C ARG A 119 -21.97 58.33 0.52
N VAL A 120 -21.50 57.20 1.07
CA VAL A 120 -21.24 55.89 0.40
C VAL A 120 -20.07 55.79 -0.61
N SER A 121 -19.06 55.00 -0.25
CA SER A 121 -18.64 53.84 -1.07
C SER A 121 -17.91 52.76 -0.24
N THR A 122 -17.96 51.53 -0.74
CA THR A 122 -17.85 50.24 -0.06
C THR A 122 -16.42 49.72 0.26
N LYS A 123 -16.36 48.72 1.18
CA LYS A 123 -15.27 47.73 1.43
C LYS A 123 -14.03 48.17 2.23
N ARG A 124 -14.06 47.99 3.55
CA ARG A 124 -13.51 46.79 4.23
C ARG A 124 -14.06 46.69 5.66
N VAL A 125 -14.16 45.47 6.21
CA VAL A 125 -14.49 45.28 7.63
C VAL A 125 -13.17 45.25 8.39
N GLU A 126 -12.85 46.36 9.05
CA GLU A 126 -11.79 46.43 10.06
C GLU A 126 -12.42 46.94 11.36
N SER A 127 -12.08 46.29 12.47
CA SER A 127 -12.79 46.38 13.75
C SER A 127 -12.46 47.68 14.48
N ILE A 128 -13.31 48.70 14.29
CA ILE A 128 -13.26 49.94 15.07
C ILE A 128 -13.61 49.61 16.53
N ALA A 129 -12.58 49.45 17.36
CA ALA A 129 -12.72 49.44 18.81
C ALA A 129 -13.24 50.81 19.26
N LYS A 130 -14.26 50.81 20.12
CA LYS A 130 -14.85 52.05 20.67
C LYS A 130 -13.82 52.78 21.55
N LEU A 131 -13.13 53.77 21.00
CA LEU A 131 -12.24 54.65 21.75
C LEU A 131 -13.06 55.70 22.50
N GLY A 132 -13.47 55.36 23.72
CA GLY A 132 -14.29 56.20 24.59
C GLY A 132 -13.80 56.15 26.03
N THR A 133 -12.62 56.71 26.29
CA THR A 133 -12.11 56.91 27.66
C THR A 133 -11.07 58.03 27.69
N THR A 134 -11.14 58.82 28.75
CA THR A 134 -10.35 60.01 29.06
C THR A 134 -8.84 59.76 28.97
N ILE A 135 -8.10 60.56 28.20
CA ILE A 135 -6.63 60.57 28.25
C ILE A 135 -6.19 61.27 29.53
N ILE A 136 -5.99 60.49 30.59
CA ILE A 136 -5.35 60.96 31.82
C ILE A 136 -3.89 60.48 31.80
N LEU A 137 -2.98 61.46 31.77
CA LEU A 137 -1.56 61.37 32.13
C LEU A 137 -0.80 60.09 31.69
N GLY A 138 -0.21 60.12 30.51
CA GLY A 138 0.90 59.22 30.13
C GLY A 138 0.54 57.78 29.71
N SER A 139 -0.70 57.33 29.88
CA SER A 139 -1.16 56.01 29.38
C SER A 139 -2.28 56.14 28.36
N GLY A 140 -1.92 56.57 27.13
CA GLY A 140 -2.79 56.43 25.97
C GLY A 140 -3.08 54.96 25.62
N PRO A 141 -3.89 54.69 24.57
CA PRO A 141 -4.18 53.34 24.11
C PRO A 141 -2.88 52.57 23.86
N ARG A 142 -2.64 51.52 24.65
CA ARG A 142 -1.44 50.70 24.54
C ARG A 142 -1.52 49.86 23.27
N ILE A 143 -0.73 50.21 22.26
CA ILE A 143 -0.61 49.46 21.01
C ILE A 143 -0.27 48.00 21.34
N ASN A 144 -1.07 47.07 20.82
CA ASN A 144 -0.94 45.65 21.08
C ASN A 144 0.45 45.15 20.64
N VAL A 145 0.98 44.13 21.32
CA VAL A 145 2.26 43.50 20.93
C VAL A 145 2.16 42.94 19.50
N LEU A 146 0.98 42.46 19.09
CA LEU A 146 0.71 42.03 17.71
C LEU A 146 0.77 43.21 16.72
N GLU A 147 0.03 44.29 16.97
CA GLU A 147 0.04 45.50 16.14
C GLU A 147 1.45 46.10 16.03
N ARG A 148 2.22 46.13 17.12
CA ARG A 148 3.64 46.56 17.10
C ARG A 148 4.51 45.62 16.26
N SER A 149 4.34 44.31 16.38
CA SER A 149 5.05 43.32 15.56
C SER A 149 4.70 43.46 14.07
N GLU A 150 3.44 43.77 13.73
CA GLU A 150 2.99 44.06 12.37
C GLU A 150 3.63 45.35 11.85
N LEU A 151 3.59 46.44 12.62
CA LEU A 151 4.23 47.73 12.26
C LEU A 151 5.74 47.54 11.97
N VAL A 152 6.47 46.90 12.88
CA VAL A 152 7.91 46.57 12.70
C VAL A 152 8.13 45.74 11.43
N SER A 153 7.26 44.76 11.16
CA SER A 153 7.35 43.94 9.95
C SER A 153 7.12 44.77 8.68
N THR A 154 6.12 45.66 8.66
CA THR A 154 5.86 46.53 7.50
C THR A 154 7.00 47.52 7.26
N GLU A 155 7.59 48.13 8.30
CA GLU A 155 8.77 48.98 8.13
C GLU A 155 9.98 48.18 7.63
N MET A 156 10.19 46.96 8.12
CA MET A 156 11.26 46.10 7.64
C MET A 156 11.11 45.80 6.13
N GLU A 157 9.90 45.50 5.65
CA GLU A 157 9.62 45.35 4.23
C GLU A 157 9.84 46.65 3.43
N VAL A 158 9.42 47.80 3.96
CA VAL A 158 9.64 49.11 3.33
C VAL A 158 11.13 49.45 3.24
N LEU A 159 11.91 49.20 4.29
CA LEU A 159 13.36 49.39 4.31
C LEU A 159 14.06 48.44 3.34
N VAL A 160 13.72 47.15 3.32
CA VAL A 160 14.26 46.15 2.39
C VAL A 160 13.94 46.52 0.93
N THR A 161 12.71 46.94 0.63
CA THR A 161 12.35 47.36 -0.74
C THR A 161 13.06 48.66 -1.14
N ASN A 162 13.23 49.63 -0.23
CA ASN A 162 13.94 50.87 -0.49
C ASN A 162 15.46 50.66 -0.68
N LEU A 163 16.10 49.83 0.15
CA LEU A 163 17.48 49.38 -0.03
C LEU A 163 17.66 48.75 -1.41
N ASN A 164 16.75 47.83 -1.80
CA ASN A 164 16.79 47.21 -3.12
C ASN A 164 16.60 48.21 -4.27
N LYS A 165 15.74 49.25 -4.13
CA LYS A 165 15.62 50.34 -5.10
C LYS A 165 16.93 51.13 -5.24
N ILE A 166 17.55 51.51 -4.11
CA ILE A 166 18.82 52.26 -4.08
C ILE A 166 19.95 51.42 -4.69
N ARG A 167 20.09 50.14 -4.30
CA ARG A 167 21.07 49.20 -4.87
C ARG A 167 20.91 49.05 -6.39
N LYS A 168 19.67 48.94 -6.88
CA LYS A 168 19.37 48.90 -8.32
C LYS A 168 19.71 50.21 -9.04
N LYS A 169 19.47 51.38 -8.43
CA LYS A 169 19.88 52.69 -8.97
C LYS A 169 21.41 52.81 -9.03
N GLY A 170 22.11 52.49 -7.94
CA GLY A 170 23.58 52.50 -7.87
C GLY A 170 24.24 51.57 -8.90
N ALA A 171 23.74 50.34 -9.03
CA ALA A 171 24.22 49.40 -10.04
C ALA A 171 24.03 49.90 -11.48
N LYS A 172 22.89 50.53 -11.79
CA LYS A 172 22.65 51.17 -13.10
C LYS A 172 23.60 52.34 -13.34
N GLN A 173 23.79 53.22 -12.35
CA GLN A 173 24.68 54.38 -12.48
C GLN A 173 26.15 53.95 -12.64
N HIS A 174 26.60 52.95 -11.87
CA HIS A 174 27.93 52.37 -12.00
C HIS A 174 28.14 51.75 -13.39
N ALA A 175 27.16 51.00 -13.90
CA ALA A 175 27.22 50.45 -15.26
C ALA A 175 27.26 51.53 -16.35
N LEU A 176 26.50 52.62 -16.18
CA LEU A 176 26.50 53.76 -17.10
C LEU A 176 27.86 54.48 -17.10
N LEU A 177 28.39 54.83 -15.92
CA LEU A 177 29.69 55.49 -15.78
C LEU A 177 30.82 54.61 -16.34
N LYS A 178 30.77 53.30 -16.10
CA LYS A 178 31.73 52.35 -16.69
C LYS A 178 31.64 52.32 -18.22
N ALA A 179 30.43 52.28 -18.78
CA ALA A 179 30.25 52.32 -20.24
C ALA A 179 30.74 53.64 -20.85
N GLN A 180 30.52 54.78 -20.18
CA GLN A 180 31.05 56.09 -20.60
C GLN A 180 32.58 56.13 -20.52
N LEU A 181 33.19 55.56 -19.49
CA LEU A 181 34.65 55.45 -19.39
C LEU A 181 35.25 54.60 -20.53
N GLU A 182 34.64 53.45 -20.81
CA GLU A 182 35.05 52.58 -21.93
C GLU A 182 34.87 53.28 -23.29
N GLU A 183 33.76 54.00 -23.49
CA GLU A 183 33.49 54.78 -24.70
C GLU A 183 34.51 55.93 -24.89
N ILE A 184 34.83 56.68 -23.83
CA ILE A 184 35.86 57.73 -23.86
C ILE A 184 37.22 57.13 -24.19
N GLY A 185 37.58 55.98 -23.60
CA GLY A 185 38.83 55.28 -23.90
C GLY A 185 38.94 54.86 -25.38
N LEU A 186 37.84 54.34 -25.95
CA LEU A 186 37.76 54.04 -27.38
C LEU A 186 37.90 55.31 -28.23
N ARG A 187 37.14 56.38 -27.92
CA ARG A 187 37.21 57.67 -28.64
C ARG A 187 38.61 58.27 -28.62
N VAL A 188 39.32 58.25 -27.49
CA VAL A 188 40.71 58.72 -27.41
C VAL A 188 41.63 57.89 -28.30
N SER A 189 41.50 56.56 -28.29
CA SER A 189 42.30 55.68 -29.17
C SER A 189 41.99 55.88 -30.65
N GLU A 190 40.74 56.16 -31.01
CA GLU A 190 40.32 56.44 -32.39
C GLU A 190 40.82 57.81 -32.88
N ILE A 191 40.75 58.84 -32.02
CA ILE A 191 41.29 60.19 -32.31
C ILE A 191 42.81 60.14 -32.49
N ASP A 192 43.54 59.44 -31.62
CA ASP A 192 44.99 59.28 -31.73
C ASP A 192 45.38 58.57 -33.05
N LYS A 193 44.72 57.46 -33.37
CA LYS A 193 44.91 56.76 -34.67
C LYS A 193 44.59 57.66 -35.86
N ALA A 194 43.49 58.40 -35.82
CA ALA A 194 43.12 59.31 -36.90
C ALA A 194 44.12 60.47 -37.05
N SER A 195 44.65 60.99 -35.94
CA SER A 195 45.67 62.04 -35.94
C SER A 195 47.01 61.55 -36.49
N ASN A 196 47.42 60.32 -36.12
CA ASN A 196 48.65 59.69 -36.63
C ASN A 196 48.54 59.36 -38.12
N LEU A 197 47.39 58.84 -38.58
CA LEU A 197 47.12 58.62 -40.01
C LEU A 197 47.12 59.94 -40.80
N PHE A 198 46.46 60.98 -40.28
CA PHE A 198 46.48 62.31 -40.91
C PHE A 198 47.90 62.89 -41.01
N HIS A 199 48.70 62.76 -39.94
CA HIS A 199 50.09 63.21 -39.94
C HIS A 199 50.90 62.47 -41.00
N GLN A 200 50.78 61.15 -41.09
CA GLN A 200 51.48 60.36 -42.09
C GLN A 200 51.01 60.70 -43.52
N GLU A 201 49.73 60.51 -43.85
CA GLU A 201 49.22 60.58 -45.22
C GLU A 201 49.18 62.01 -45.79
N VAL A 202 48.92 63.02 -44.95
CA VAL A 202 48.72 64.40 -45.41
C VAL A 202 49.92 65.31 -45.13
N LEU A 203 50.60 65.16 -43.98
CA LEU A 203 51.73 66.03 -43.63
C LEU A 203 53.09 65.47 -44.07
N VAL A 204 53.29 64.16 -44.05
CA VAL A 204 54.56 63.53 -44.46
C VAL A 204 54.52 63.10 -45.94
N GLU A 205 53.55 62.28 -46.32
CA GLU A 205 53.41 61.77 -47.69
C GLU A 205 52.77 62.82 -48.64
N GLY A 206 51.92 63.70 -48.10
CA GLY A 206 51.22 64.74 -48.86
C GLY A 206 51.99 66.05 -49.07
N TRP A 207 53.22 66.17 -48.56
CA TRP A 207 54.03 67.38 -48.69
C TRP A 207 54.74 67.47 -50.04
N ASP A 208 54.33 68.41 -50.90
CA ASP A 208 55.07 68.69 -52.12
C ASP A 208 56.35 69.49 -51.79
N LYS A 209 57.50 68.84 -52.03
CA LYS A 209 58.84 69.39 -51.83
C LYS A 209 59.14 70.56 -52.79
N ILE A 210 58.47 70.64 -53.93
CA ILE A 210 58.66 71.68 -54.95
C ILE A 210 57.78 72.90 -54.62
N ALA A 211 56.48 72.71 -54.41
CA ALA A 211 55.57 73.80 -54.08
C ALA A 211 55.64 74.30 -52.62
N GLN A 212 56.29 73.55 -51.72
CA GLN A 212 56.33 73.78 -50.26
C GLN A 212 54.93 73.96 -49.64
N ARG A 213 53.95 73.23 -50.18
CA ARG A 213 52.53 73.30 -49.83
C ARG A 213 51.92 71.91 -49.97
N ILE A 214 50.81 71.67 -49.28
CA ILE A 214 50.03 70.44 -49.42
C ILE A 214 49.01 70.65 -50.55
N PRO A 215 49.01 69.83 -51.62
CA PRO A 215 48.00 69.92 -52.67
C PRO A 215 46.60 69.61 -52.13
N ALA A 216 45.61 70.43 -52.51
CA ALA A 216 44.24 70.31 -52.03
C ALA A 216 43.61 68.93 -52.33
N GLU A 217 44.02 68.28 -53.42
CA GLU A 217 43.54 66.96 -53.82
C GLU A 217 43.90 65.85 -52.81
N ILE A 218 45.06 65.94 -52.16
CA ILE A 218 45.48 64.95 -51.14
C ILE A 218 44.59 65.06 -49.89
N TRP A 219 44.30 66.30 -49.46
CA TRP A 219 43.35 66.57 -48.38
C TRP A 219 41.93 66.09 -48.73
N ILE A 220 41.43 66.39 -49.93
CA ILE A 220 40.11 65.95 -50.39
C ILE A 220 40.03 64.41 -50.44
N ARG A 221 41.08 63.74 -50.94
CA ARG A 221 41.16 62.27 -50.98
C ARG A 221 41.14 61.67 -49.58
N PHE A 222 41.95 62.19 -48.65
CA PHE A 222 41.98 61.77 -47.25
C PHE A 222 40.59 61.90 -46.60
N MET A 223 39.97 63.08 -46.71
CA MET A 223 38.64 63.32 -46.14
C MET A 223 37.55 62.41 -46.74
N THR A 224 37.64 62.12 -48.04
CA THR A 224 36.68 61.23 -48.72
C THR A 224 36.80 59.78 -48.21
N GLU A 225 38.02 59.26 -48.08
CA GLU A 225 38.22 57.90 -47.55
C GLU A 225 37.92 57.84 -46.05
N TRP A 226 38.22 58.89 -45.28
CA TRP A 226 37.90 58.98 -43.84
C TRP A 226 36.39 58.95 -43.58
N VAL A 227 35.58 59.66 -44.38
CA VAL A 227 34.11 59.58 -44.33
C VAL A 227 33.62 58.17 -44.64
N LYS A 228 34.15 57.55 -45.71
CA LYS A 228 33.81 56.17 -46.13
C LYS A 228 34.18 55.11 -45.07
N ILE A 229 35.32 55.26 -44.39
CA ILE A 229 35.71 54.40 -43.26
C ILE A 229 34.74 54.61 -42.09
N SER A 230 34.40 55.86 -41.77
CA SER A 230 33.46 56.21 -40.69
C SER A 230 32.07 55.61 -40.95
N ASP A 231 31.54 55.71 -42.17
CA ASP A 231 30.27 55.08 -42.56
C ASP A 231 30.32 53.55 -42.43
N SER A 232 31.42 52.91 -42.81
CA SER A 232 31.63 51.47 -42.61
C SER A 232 31.61 51.08 -41.13
N GLN A 233 32.23 51.88 -40.26
CA GLN A 233 32.20 51.68 -38.80
C GLN A 233 30.80 51.88 -38.22
N ILE A 234 30.08 52.94 -38.64
CA ILE A 234 28.68 53.18 -38.25
C ILE A 234 27.80 51.99 -38.65
N GLY A 235 27.98 51.43 -39.85
CA GLY A 235 27.28 50.22 -40.30
C GLY A 235 27.55 49.01 -39.40
N LYS A 236 28.82 48.75 -39.05
CA LYS A 236 29.21 47.67 -38.13
C LYS A 236 28.62 47.85 -36.73
N LEU A 237 28.64 49.08 -36.19
CA LEU A 237 28.07 49.41 -34.88
C LEU A 237 26.54 49.25 -34.85
N ARG A 238 25.84 49.68 -35.91
CA ARG A 238 24.39 49.47 -36.06
C ARG A 238 24.03 47.99 -36.09
N LEU A 239 24.76 47.18 -36.87
CA LEU A 239 24.55 45.72 -36.93
C LEU A 239 24.77 45.08 -35.55
N ARG A 240 25.90 45.38 -34.89
CA ARG A 240 26.21 44.87 -33.55
C ARG A 240 25.14 45.24 -32.51
N THR A 241 24.63 46.47 -32.58
CA THR A 241 23.53 46.96 -31.72
C THR A 241 22.24 46.18 -31.96
N SER A 242 21.88 45.92 -33.22
CA SER A 242 20.71 45.11 -33.58
C SER A 242 20.83 43.65 -33.09
N THR A 243 22.00 43.03 -33.25
CA THR A 243 22.28 41.69 -32.73
C THR A 243 22.18 41.65 -31.20
N LEU A 244 22.78 42.62 -30.50
CA LEU A 244 22.75 42.67 -29.04
C LEU A 244 21.34 42.92 -28.49
N ASN A 245 20.54 43.78 -29.12
CA ASN A 245 19.13 44.00 -28.78
C ASN A 245 18.29 42.72 -28.97
N THR A 246 18.57 41.94 -30.01
CA THR A 246 17.92 40.64 -30.24
C THR A 246 18.28 39.64 -29.14
N GLN A 247 19.57 39.54 -28.77
CA GLN A 247 20.03 38.68 -27.68
C GLN A 247 19.45 39.10 -26.32
N PHE A 248 19.45 40.41 -26.02
CA PHE A 248 18.85 40.97 -24.82
C PHE A 248 17.36 40.64 -24.72
N THR A 249 16.62 40.77 -25.82
CA THR A 249 15.18 40.45 -25.87
C THR A 249 14.94 38.95 -25.63
N LYS A 250 15.75 38.07 -26.23
CA LYS A 250 15.71 36.62 -25.98
C LYS A 250 16.00 36.28 -24.51
N LEU A 251 17.07 36.84 -23.92
CA LEU A 251 17.43 36.62 -22.52
C LEU A 251 16.36 37.17 -21.56
N LYS A 252 15.80 38.35 -21.84
CA LYS A 252 14.67 38.91 -21.08
C LYS A 252 13.44 38.00 -21.12
N GLY A 253 13.15 37.42 -22.29
CA GLY A 253 12.10 36.40 -22.46
C GLY A 253 12.38 35.14 -21.62
N GLN A 254 13.60 34.59 -21.67
CA GLN A 254 14.00 33.44 -20.86
C GLN A 254 13.91 33.73 -19.35
N ILE A 255 14.28 34.93 -18.91
CA ILE A 255 14.14 35.35 -17.50
C ILE A 255 12.66 35.40 -17.11
N LYS A 256 11.76 35.90 -17.98
CA LYS A 256 10.31 35.92 -17.71
C LYS A 256 9.74 34.50 -17.58
N VAL A 257 10.06 33.62 -18.53
CA VAL A 257 9.61 32.21 -18.49
C VAL A 257 10.17 31.48 -17.27
N LYS A 258 11.43 31.72 -16.89
CA LYS A 258 12.00 31.18 -15.65
C LYS A 258 11.34 31.74 -14.40
N ALA A 259 10.98 33.03 -14.39
CA ALA A 259 10.26 33.65 -13.28
C ALA A 259 8.87 33.01 -13.10
N GLU A 260 8.10 32.91 -14.18
CA GLU A 260 6.78 32.24 -14.20
C GLU A 260 6.87 30.76 -13.75
N LEU A 261 7.88 30.03 -14.24
CA LEU A 261 8.13 28.65 -13.81
C LEU A 261 8.54 28.55 -12.32
N SER A 262 9.32 29.51 -11.81
CA SER A 262 9.74 29.55 -10.40
C SER A 262 8.64 30.03 -9.44
N GLU A 263 7.74 30.88 -9.92
CA GLU A 263 6.54 31.30 -9.17
C GLU A 263 5.57 30.12 -9.02
N SER A 264 5.50 29.25 -10.03
CA SER A 264 4.77 27.97 -9.99
C SER A 264 5.46 26.87 -9.16
N LEU A 265 6.73 27.02 -8.76
CA LEU A 265 7.52 25.98 -8.10
C LEU A 265 8.36 26.56 -6.96
N ARG A 266 7.72 26.79 -5.80
CA ARG A 266 8.42 27.25 -4.61
C ARG A 266 9.09 26.06 -3.90
N PRO A 267 10.18 26.28 -3.13
CA PRO A 267 10.84 25.22 -2.36
C PRO A 267 9.88 24.40 -1.48
N VAL A 268 8.88 25.07 -0.88
CA VAL A 268 7.82 24.45 -0.06
C VAL A 268 6.97 23.46 -0.85
N ASP A 269 6.75 23.70 -2.15
CA ASP A 269 5.94 22.80 -2.98
C ASP A 269 6.70 21.48 -3.26
N PHE A 270 8.04 21.51 -3.33
CA PHE A 270 8.88 20.31 -3.39
C PHE A 270 8.94 19.55 -2.05
N GLU A 271 8.99 20.27 -0.92
CA GLU A 271 8.92 19.64 0.41
C GLU A 271 7.56 18.98 0.63
N LYS A 272 6.47 19.65 0.24
CA LYS A 272 5.12 19.08 0.24
C LYS A 272 5.04 17.81 -0.60
N LEU A 273 5.51 17.84 -1.85
CA LEU A 273 5.53 16.66 -2.72
C LEU A 273 6.36 15.50 -2.13
N LYS A 274 7.45 15.82 -1.43
CA LYS A 274 8.28 14.82 -0.73
C LYS A 274 7.55 14.20 0.47
N ILE A 275 6.75 14.98 1.19
CA ILE A 275 5.89 14.50 2.29
C ILE A 275 4.78 13.59 1.71
N GLU A 276 4.02 14.08 0.73
CA GLU A 276 2.93 13.32 0.09
C GLU A 276 3.42 11.99 -0.52
N ASN A 277 4.57 12.00 -1.21
CA ASN A 277 5.18 10.77 -1.71
C ASN A 277 5.62 9.83 -0.57
N GLY A 278 6.19 10.37 0.51
CA GLY A 278 6.54 9.59 1.70
C GLY A 278 5.32 8.97 2.42
N GLU A 279 4.17 9.64 2.39
CA GLU A 279 2.90 9.11 2.90
C GLU A 279 2.33 8.02 1.97
N CYS A 280 2.37 8.23 0.66
CA CYS A 280 1.98 7.22 -0.34
C CYS A 280 2.83 5.94 -0.22
N VAL A 281 4.15 6.05 -0.06
CA VAL A 281 5.04 4.89 0.14
C VAL A 281 4.67 4.13 1.42
N LYS A 282 4.48 4.81 2.55
CA LYS A 282 4.02 4.17 3.81
C LYS A 282 2.67 3.47 3.65
N LEU A 283 1.74 4.06 2.91
CA LEU A 283 0.44 3.46 2.63
C LEU A 283 0.58 2.20 1.76
N ILE A 284 1.46 2.22 0.76
CA ILE A 284 1.80 1.06 -0.09
C ILE A 284 2.41 -0.06 0.77
N ASP A 285 3.38 0.25 1.63
CA ASP A 285 4.03 -0.73 2.52
C ASP A 285 3.02 -1.37 3.47
N HIS A 286 2.14 -0.57 4.08
CA HIS A 286 1.07 -1.08 4.95
C HIS A 286 0.08 -1.98 4.18
N LYS A 287 -0.30 -1.61 2.96
CA LYS A 287 -1.17 -2.43 2.10
C LYS A 287 -0.48 -3.70 1.64
N LEU A 288 0.83 -3.66 1.40
CA LEU A 288 1.63 -4.84 1.05
C LEU A 288 1.73 -5.82 2.22
N GLN A 289 1.89 -5.32 3.46
CA GLN A 289 1.84 -6.13 4.67
C GLN A 289 0.47 -6.81 4.83
N GLN A 290 -0.63 -6.04 4.75
CA GLN A 290 -2.00 -6.58 4.80
C GLN A 290 -2.24 -7.66 3.73
N LEU A 291 -1.73 -7.46 2.50
CA LEU A 291 -1.79 -8.45 1.44
C LEU A 291 -0.96 -9.70 1.73
N GLY A 292 0.20 -9.56 2.39
CA GLY A 292 1.03 -10.67 2.85
C GLY A 292 0.32 -11.54 3.89
N GLU A 293 -0.30 -10.91 4.89
CA GLU A 293 -1.11 -11.57 5.93
C GLU A 293 -2.31 -12.31 5.31
N LEU A 294 -3.04 -11.66 4.40
CA LEU A 294 -4.18 -12.28 3.71
C LEU A 294 -3.76 -13.45 2.80
N LYS A 295 -2.61 -13.35 2.12
CA LYS A 295 -2.01 -14.45 1.34
C LYS A 295 -1.66 -15.64 2.23
N LYS A 296 -1.09 -15.40 3.42
CA LYS A 296 -0.80 -16.46 4.39
C LYS A 296 -2.09 -17.16 4.84
N LEU A 297 -3.09 -16.40 5.28
CA LEU A 297 -4.39 -16.95 5.68
C LEU A 297 -5.07 -17.77 4.56
N THR A 298 -4.97 -17.30 3.31
CA THR A 298 -5.47 -18.01 2.13
C THR A 298 -4.71 -19.31 1.87
N GLY A 299 -3.39 -19.32 2.07
CA GLY A 299 -2.55 -20.52 2.00
C GLY A 299 -2.92 -21.55 3.06
N ASP A 300 -3.06 -21.11 4.31
CA ASP A 300 -3.43 -21.95 5.46
C ASP A 300 -4.85 -22.56 5.25
N ALA A 301 -5.81 -21.76 4.76
CA ALA A 301 -7.15 -22.23 4.43
C ALA A 301 -7.16 -23.28 3.30
N ASN A 302 -6.35 -23.07 2.25
CA ASN A 302 -6.23 -24.01 1.13
C ASN A 302 -5.52 -25.33 1.54
N LEU A 303 -4.55 -25.25 2.46
CA LEU A 303 -3.91 -26.42 3.05
C LEU A 303 -4.94 -27.24 3.87
N ASN A 304 -5.71 -26.58 4.74
CA ASN A 304 -6.77 -27.24 5.51
C ASN A 304 -7.84 -27.87 4.59
N LEU A 305 -8.28 -27.16 3.54
CA LEU A 305 -9.20 -27.71 2.54
C LEU A 305 -8.63 -28.96 1.86
N THR A 306 -7.33 -28.97 1.55
CA THR A 306 -6.63 -30.12 0.95
C THR A 306 -6.58 -31.31 1.92
N ILE A 307 -6.32 -31.06 3.21
CA ILE A 307 -6.35 -32.09 4.26
C ILE A 307 -7.75 -32.70 4.40
N HIS A 308 -8.79 -31.87 4.51
CA HIS A 308 -10.17 -32.34 4.60
C HIS A 308 -10.62 -33.08 3.34
N LYS A 309 -10.23 -32.61 2.14
CA LYS A 309 -10.48 -33.33 0.88
C LYS A 309 -9.83 -34.71 0.88
N LYS A 310 -8.59 -34.83 1.37
CA LYS A 310 -7.89 -36.13 1.49
C LYS A 310 -8.62 -37.07 2.45
N ALA A 311 -9.00 -36.59 3.63
CA ALA A 311 -9.75 -37.38 4.61
C ALA A 311 -11.12 -37.83 4.06
N MET A 312 -11.83 -36.95 3.34
CA MET A 312 -13.10 -37.29 2.68
C MET A 312 -12.91 -38.36 1.59
N MET A 313 -11.85 -38.27 0.78
CA MET A 313 -11.54 -39.29 -0.23
C MET A 313 -11.22 -40.65 0.41
N GLU A 314 -10.52 -40.67 1.54
CA GLU A 314 -10.21 -41.88 2.29
C GLU A 314 -11.46 -42.52 2.89
N GLN A 315 -12.34 -41.72 3.52
CA GLN A 315 -13.65 -42.18 3.99
C GLN A 315 -14.53 -42.71 2.85
N ASN A 316 -14.54 -42.04 1.69
CA ASN A 316 -15.29 -42.49 0.52
C ASN A 316 -14.70 -43.81 -0.04
N HIS A 317 -13.38 -43.96 -0.05
CA HIS A 317 -12.73 -45.23 -0.42
C HIS A 317 -13.10 -46.37 0.55
N TYR A 318 -13.13 -46.10 1.86
CA TYR A 318 -13.61 -47.05 2.87
C TYR A 318 -15.10 -47.40 2.67
N LEU A 319 -15.97 -46.41 2.45
CA LEU A 319 -17.38 -46.63 2.16
C LEU A 319 -17.57 -47.52 0.93
N ASN A 320 -16.83 -47.28 -0.16
CA ASN A 320 -16.88 -48.13 -1.35
C ASN A 320 -16.42 -49.58 -1.07
N LYS A 321 -15.40 -49.79 -0.22
CA LYS A 321 -15.00 -51.15 0.25
C LYS A 321 -16.10 -51.81 1.08
N VAL A 322 -16.79 -51.06 1.93
CA VAL A 322 -17.92 -51.57 2.71
C VAL A 322 -19.09 -51.93 1.79
N LEU A 323 -19.42 -51.10 0.81
CA LEU A 323 -20.48 -51.37 -0.18
C LEU A 323 -20.18 -52.60 -1.05
N THR A 324 -18.94 -52.79 -1.51
CA THR A 324 -18.57 -54.03 -2.24
C THR A 324 -18.62 -55.26 -1.33
N THR A 325 -18.21 -55.12 -0.06
CA THR A 325 -18.32 -56.21 0.93
C THR A 325 -19.78 -56.58 1.21
N ILE A 326 -20.67 -55.60 1.38
CA ILE A 326 -22.12 -55.80 1.54
C ILE A 326 -22.70 -56.49 0.32
N LYS A 327 -22.36 -56.04 -0.90
CA LYS A 327 -22.81 -56.66 -2.15
C LYS A 327 -22.38 -58.12 -2.25
N ASN A 328 -21.11 -58.43 -1.93
CA ASN A 328 -20.59 -59.78 -1.94
C ASN A 328 -21.30 -60.66 -0.88
N LYS A 329 -21.51 -60.13 0.34
CA LYS A 329 -22.23 -60.84 1.39
C LYS A 329 -23.70 -61.10 1.03
N ALA A 330 -24.40 -60.14 0.45
CA ALA A 330 -25.77 -60.32 -0.05
C ALA A 330 -25.85 -61.39 -1.15
N GLN A 331 -24.87 -61.44 -2.06
CA GLN A 331 -24.77 -62.51 -3.06
C GLN A 331 -24.53 -63.89 -2.41
N SER A 332 -23.66 -63.98 -1.40
CA SER A 332 -23.46 -65.21 -0.63
C SER A 332 -24.73 -65.62 0.14
N THR A 333 -25.47 -64.68 0.74
CA THR A 333 -26.74 -64.97 1.41
C THR A 333 -27.75 -65.57 0.43
N VAL A 334 -27.91 -64.98 -0.76
CA VAL A 334 -28.80 -65.54 -1.81
C VAL A 334 -28.37 -66.91 -2.32
N GLN A 335 -27.08 -67.25 -2.25
CA GLN A 335 -26.60 -68.61 -2.54
C GLN A 335 -26.95 -69.59 -1.41
N LEU A 336 -26.72 -69.19 -0.16
CA LEU A 336 -27.04 -69.98 1.02
C LEU A 336 -28.55 -70.18 1.20
N ASP A 337 -29.39 -69.21 0.86
CA ASP A 337 -30.85 -69.34 0.88
C ASP A 337 -31.31 -70.43 -0.11
N LYS A 338 -30.74 -70.45 -1.33
CA LYS A 338 -31.03 -71.51 -2.32
C LYS A 338 -30.56 -72.88 -1.84
N GLU A 339 -29.38 -72.96 -1.24
CA GLU A 339 -28.87 -74.21 -0.66
C GLU A 339 -29.77 -74.69 0.49
N ARG A 340 -30.20 -73.77 1.37
CA ARG A 340 -31.13 -74.03 2.46
C ARG A 340 -32.50 -74.50 1.95
N ASP A 341 -33.03 -73.91 0.89
CA ASP A 341 -34.29 -74.35 0.27
C ASP A 341 -34.17 -75.77 -0.32
N LEU A 342 -33.05 -76.09 -0.98
CA LEU A 342 -32.76 -77.45 -1.47
C LEU A 342 -32.64 -78.46 -0.33
N ILE A 343 -31.92 -78.10 0.75
CA ILE A 343 -31.80 -78.93 1.96
C ILE A 343 -33.17 -79.11 2.63
N GLN A 344 -34.02 -78.07 2.67
CA GLN A 344 -35.36 -78.15 3.23
C GLN A 344 -36.24 -79.13 2.44
N VAL A 345 -36.25 -79.05 1.11
CA VAL A 345 -36.97 -80.00 0.25
C VAL A 345 -36.46 -81.43 0.47
N GLN A 346 -35.15 -81.63 0.61
CA GLN A 346 -34.57 -82.94 0.90
C GLN A 346 -34.94 -83.44 2.31
N ALA A 347 -34.97 -82.55 3.32
CA ALA A 347 -35.36 -82.86 4.68
C ALA A 347 -36.85 -83.22 4.77
N ASP A 348 -37.73 -82.52 4.04
CA ASP A 348 -39.16 -82.80 3.98
C ASP A 348 -39.44 -84.15 3.31
N LEU A 349 -38.72 -84.48 2.23
CA LEU A 349 -38.79 -85.79 1.58
C LEU A 349 -38.32 -86.91 2.52
N LEU A 350 -37.21 -86.71 3.24
CA LEU A 350 -36.74 -87.63 4.27
C LEU A 350 -37.73 -87.76 5.44
N ALA A 351 -38.39 -86.68 5.85
CA ALA A 351 -39.41 -86.70 6.89
C ALA A 351 -40.69 -87.42 6.46
N GLN A 352 -41.11 -87.28 5.20
CA GLN A 352 -42.18 -88.08 4.60
C GLN A 352 -41.82 -89.57 4.62
N ARG A 353 -40.63 -89.93 4.12
CA ARG A 353 -40.12 -91.31 4.13
C ARG A 353 -40.00 -91.89 5.55
N LEU A 354 -39.59 -91.09 6.53
CA LEU A 354 -39.55 -91.47 7.95
C LEU A 354 -40.97 -91.72 8.48
N ASN A 355 -41.95 -90.88 8.12
CA ASN A 355 -43.35 -91.08 8.48
C ASN A 355 -43.98 -92.31 7.80
N GLU A 356 -43.58 -92.65 6.58
CA GLU A 356 -43.93 -93.93 5.94
C GLU A 356 -43.36 -95.12 6.72
N VAL A 357 -42.07 -95.08 7.08
CA VAL A 357 -41.44 -96.10 7.93
C VAL A 357 -42.11 -96.19 9.30
N ARG A 358 -42.56 -95.07 9.90
CA ARG A 358 -43.38 -95.07 11.13
C ARG A 358 -44.75 -95.72 10.92
N LYS A 359 -45.43 -95.45 9.81
CA LYS A 359 -46.70 -96.12 9.46
C LYS A 359 -46.51 -97.63 9.28
N VAL A 360 -45.41 -98.06 8.64
CA VAL A 360 -45.02 -99.47 8.55
C VAL A 360 -44.75 -100.03 9.94
N ARG A 361 -43.99 -99.34 10.80
CA ARG A 361 -43.70 -99.77 12.19
C ARG A 361 -44.96 -99.88 13.05
N LEU A 362 -45.95 -99.00 12.87
CA LEU A 362 -47.23 -99.05 13.59
C LEU A 362 -48.16 -100.16 13.09
N LYS A 363 -48.07 -100.52 11.79
CA LYS A 363 -48.74 -101.71 11.24
C LYS A 363 -47.99 -103.02 11.54
N TYR A 364 -46.71 -102.92 11.89
CA TYR A 364 -45.87 -104.06 12.25
C TYR A 364 -46.09 -104.42 13.72
N GLU A 365 -47.18 -105.13 13.97
CA GLU A 365 -47.36 -105.84 15.23
C GLU A 365 -46.41 -107.06 15.25
N VAL A 366 -45.77 -107.31 16.39
CA VAL A 366 -44.82 -108.44 16.53
C VAL A 366 -45.62 -109.74 16.31
N PRO A 367 -45.31 -110.55 15.28
CA PRO A 367 -46.06 -111.78 15.03
C PRO A 367 -46.08 -112.65 16.28
N ASN A 368 -47.24 -113.20 16.62
CA ASN A 368 -47.37 -114.02 17.82
C ASN A 368 -46.33 -115.15 17.74
N ILE A 369 -45.64 -115.46 18.84
CA ILE A 369 -44.56 -116.45 18.84
C ILE A 369 -45.06 -117.79 18.28
N MET A 370 -46.33 -118.16 18.52
CA MET A 370 -46.92 -119.36 17.92
C MET A 370 -47.20 -119.24 16.42
N GLU A 371 -47.57 -118.07 15.90
CA GLU A 371 -47.67 -117.85 14.44
C GLU A 371 -46.29 -117.87 13.79
N TYR A 372 -45.27 -117.27 14.42
CA TYR A 372 -43.89 -117.37 13.92
C TYR A 372 -43.40 -118.82 13.95
N VAL A 373 -43.69 -119.59 15.00
CA VAL A 373 -43.36 -121.02 15.07
C VAL A 373 -44.16 -121.83 14.05
N GLN A 374 -45.45 -121.56 13.82
CA GLN A 374 -46.23 -122.22 12.78
C GLN A 374 -45.72 -121.88 11.38
N VAL A 375 -45.54 -120.60 11.04
CA VAL A 375 -45.02 -120.19 9.73
C VAL A 375 -43.60 -120.71 9.53
N LYS A 376 -42.76 -120.74 10.56
CA LYS A 376 -41.41 -121.32 10.48
C LYS A 376 -41.45 -122.83 10.37
N TRP A 377 -42.39 -123.52 11.04
CA TRP A 377 -42.64 -124.95 10.89
C TRP A 377 -43.10 -125.28 9.46
N VAL A 378 -44.09 -124.55 8.94
CA VAL A 378 -44.57 -124.64 7.54
C VAL A 378 -43.43 -124.33 6.56
N VAL A 379 -42.57 -123.34 6.83
CA VAL A 379 -41.39 -123.05 5.98
C VAL A 379 -40.34 -124.16 6.09
N THR A 380 -40.14 -124.80 7.25
CA THR A 380 -39.26 -125.96 7.36
C THR A 380 -39.85 -127.21 6.72
N ASP A 381 -41.16 -127.41 6.79
CA ASP A 381 -41.88 -128.53 6.19
C ASP A 381 -41.93 -128.37 4.66
N LEU A 382 -42.25 -127.17 4.15
CA LEU A 382 -42.12 -126.84 2.74
C LEU A 382 -40.67 -126.90 2.26
N LYS A 383 -39.67 -126.50 3.05
CA LYS A 383 -38.25 -126.73 2.71
C LYS A 383 -37.89 -128.21 2.72
N HIS A 384 -38.45 -129.01 3.61
CA HIS A 384 -38.25 -130.46 3.64
C HIS A 384 -38.93 -131.13 2.46
N GLY A 385 -40.14 -130.69 2.07
CA GLY A 385 -40.88 -131.09 0.89
C GLY A 385 -40.17 -130.70 -0.41
N ILE A 386 -39.64 -129.47 -0.51
CA ILE A 386 -38.78 -129.04 -1.63
C ILE A 386 -37.53 -129.93 -1.69
N LYS A 387 -36.85 -130.17 -0.57
CA LYS A 387 -35.67 -131.04 -0.52
C LYS A 387 -35.99 -132.52 -0.83
N MET A 388 -37.17 -133.00 -0.44
CA MET A 388 -37.69 -134.32 -0.80
C MET A 388 -38.01 -134.42 -2.29
N LEU A 389 -38.59 -133.36 -2.88
CA LEU A 389 -38.85 -133.27 -4.31
C LEU A 389 -37.56 -133.11 -5.13
N GLU A 390 -36.56 -132.36 -4.63
CA GLU A 390 -35.22 -132.31 -5.21
C GLU A 390 -34.53 -133.67 -5.13
N ASN A 391 -34.59 -134.37 -3.99
CA ASN A 391 -34.09 -135.74 -3.88
C ASN A 391 -34.84 -136.71 -4.79
N ARG A 392 -36.17 -136.58 -4.94
CA ARG A 392 -36.98 -137.43 -5.83
C ARG A 392 -36.69 -137.14 -7.30
N LYS A 393 -36.49 -135.87 -7.67
CA LYS A 393 -35.98 -135.44 -8.98
C LYS A 393 -34.58 -135.97 -9.22
N HIS A 394 -33.70 -135.96 -8.21
CA HIS A 394 -32.34 -136.49 -8.32
C HIS A 394 -32.35 -138.02 -8.49
N ILE A 395 -33.18 -138.76 -7.74
CA ILE A 395 -33.39 -140.20 -7.93
C ILE A 395 -33.98 -140.50 -9.32
N GLN A 396 -34.93 -139.69 -9.81
CA GLN A 396 -35.46 -139.81 -11.17
C GLN A 396 -34.41 -139.48 -12.24
N GLN A 397 -33.50 -138.52 -11.99
CA GLN A 397 -32.34 -138.25 -12.87
C GLN A 397 -31.31 -139.39 -12.83
N ILE A 398 -31.08 -140.03 -11.67
CA ILE A 398 -30.25 -141.24 -11.57
C ILE A 398 -30.93 -142.41 -12.28
N ALA A 399 -32.26 -142.55 -12.18
CA ALA A 399 -33.01 -143.57 -12.90
C ALA A 399 -32.95 -143.34 -14.41
N LEU A 400 -33.14 -142.11 -14.89
CA LEU A 400 -32.95 -141.72 -16.29
C LEU A 400 -31.49 -141.92 -16.75
N GLN A 401 -30.50 -141.59 -15.93
CA GLN A 401 -29.09 -141.89 -16.22
C GLN A 401 -28.81 -143.39 -16.24
N SER A 402 -29.47 -144.21 -15.40
CA SER A 402 -29.30 -145.67 -15.42
C SER A 402 -30.00 -146.32 -16.61
N ILE A 403 -31.13 -145.77 -17.06
CA ILE A 403 -31.82 -146.16 -18.28
C ILE A 403 -31.00 -145.72 -19.50
N ASN A 404 -30.51 -144.48 -19.55
CA ASN A 404 -29.59 -144.03 -20.61
C ASN A 404 -28.27 -144.81 -20.60
N ARG A 405 -27.73 -145.19 -19.43
CA ARG A 405 -26.58 -146.10 -19.36
C ARG A 405 -26.94 -147.48 -19.89
N LYS A 406 -28.11 -148.05 -19.58
CA LYS A 406 -28.56 -149.30 -20.23
C LYS A 406 -28.75 -149.14 -21.73
N LEU A 407 -29.23 -147.99 -22.19
CA LEU A 407 -29.36 -147.65 -23.61
C LEU A 407 -27.97 -147.52 -24.26
N GLN A 408 -26.97 -146.99 -23.54
CA GLN A 408 -25.57 -146.99 -23.94
C GLN A 408 -24.94 -148.38 -23.87
N THR A 409 -25.22 -149.23 -22.87
CA THR A 409 -24.65 -150.60 -22.81
C THR A 409 -25.29 -151.53 -23.83
N ILE A 410 -26.58 -151.32 -24.16
CA ILE A 410 -27.21 -151.95 -25.33
C ILE A 410 -26.56 -151.39 -26.60
N SER A 411 -26.28 -150.08 -26.69
CA SER A 411 -25.52 -149.49 -27.81
C SER A 411 -24.06 -149.95 -27.87
N GLU A 412 -23.44 -150.35 -26.75
CA GLU A 412 -22.04 -150.82 -26.66
C GLU A 412 -21.94 -152.33 -26.89
N MET A 413 -22.99 -153.11 -26.58
CA MET A 413 -23.12 -154.49 -27.07
C MET A 413 -23.58 -154.56 -28.52
N VAL A 414 -24.33 -153.56 -29.02
CA VAL A 414 -24.51 -153.33 -30.47
C VAL A 414 -23.16 -152.94 -31.10
N ALA A 415 -22.33 -152.10 -30.46
CA ALA A 415 -20.96 -151.85 -30.94
C ALA A 415 -20.03 -153.08 -30.85
N GLN A 416 -20.21 -153.99 -29.89
CA GLN A 416 -19.55 -155.32 -29.88
C GLN A 416 -20.23 -156.35 -30.79
N SER A 417 -21.34 -156.01 -31.43
CA SER A 417 -21.87 -156.76 -32.58
C SER A 417 -21.19 -156.36 -33.89
N GLU A 418 -20.34 -155.32 -33.87
CA GLU A 418 -19.78 -154.67 -35.06
C GLU A 418 -18.23 -154.64 -35.11
N GLU A 419 -17.54 -155.17 -34.10
CA GLU A 419 -16.11 -155.52 -34.21
C GLU A 419 -15.90 -157.02 -34.50
N LEU A 420 -15.60 -157.30 -35.76
CA LEU A 420 -14.82 -158.47 -36.20
C LEU A 420 -15.55 -159.82 -36.19
N GLU A 421 -16.72 -159.78 -36.80
CA GLU A 421 -16.64 -160.15 -38.21
C GLU A 421 -16.26 -158.86 -39.01
N ASN A 422 -15.12 -158.64 -39.72
CA ASN A 422 -13.98 -159.44 -40.23
C ASN A 422 -13.81 -160.83 -39.62
N THR A 423 -14.55 -161.82 -40.10
CA THR A 423 -15.20 -161.98 -41.43
C THR A 423 -16.50 -161.16 -41.77
N GLN A 424 -16.39 -159.83 -42.02
CA GLN A 424 -17.32 -158.80 -42.56
C GLN A 424 -18.41 -158.20 -41.62
N SER A 425 -18.74 -156.88 -41.57
CA SER A 425 -18.31 -155.64 -42.30
C SER A 425 -19.00 -154.34 -41.79
N SER A 426 -18.36 -153.15 -41.92
CA SER A 426 -18.88 -151.77 -42.27
C SER A 426 -20.16 -151.17 -41.59
N SER A 427 -20.37 -149.85 -41.35
CA SER A 427 -19.60 -148.59 -41.50
C SER A 427 -20.41 -147.32 -41.05
N ASP A 428 -19.71 -146.30 -40.54
CA ASP A 428 -19.93 -144.83 -40.78
C ASP A 428 -21.04 -143.93 -40.12
N THR A 429 -20.54 -142.82 -39.52
CA THR A 429 -20.97 -141.39 -39.68
C THR A 429 -21.94 -140.59 -38.75
N THR A 430 -21.31 -139.77 -37.88
CA THR A 430 -21.33 -138.26 -37.83
C THR A 430 -22.52 -137.39 -37.30
N THR A 431 -22.15 -136.33 -36.55
CA THR A 431 -22.81 -134.98 -36.44
C THR A 431 -24.18 -134.84 -35.70
N THR A 432 -24.65 -133.71 -35.15
CA THR A 432 -24.22 -132.27 -35.09
C THR A 432 -25.02 -131.49 -34.00
N ASN A 433 -24.49 -130.33 -33.54
CA ASN A 433 -25.21 -129.05 -33.28
C ASN A 433 -26.36 -128.91 -32.24
N THR A 434 -26.80 -127.71 -31.80
CA THR A 434 -26.22 -126.36 -31.50
C THR A 434 -27.32 -125.52 -30.80
N THR A 435 -26.96 -124.39 -30.15
CA THR A 435 -27.79 -123.14 -30.03
C THR A 435 -29.14 -123.26 -29.27
N SER A 436 -29.87 -122.22 -28.81
CA SER A 436 -29.77 -120.73 -28.71
C SER A 436 -30.87 -120.28 -27.70
N SER A 437 -30.98 -119.06 -27.15
CA SER A 437 -30.14 -117.86 -26.93
C SER A 437 -30.96 -116.87 -26.05
N SER A 438 -30.49 -115.61 -25.85
CA SER A 438 -31.31 -114.36 -25.76
C SER A 438 -32.40 -114.21 -24.67
N SER A 439 -32.53 -113.09 -23.94
CA SER A 439 -31.78 -111.81 -23.91
C SER A 439 -31.76 -111.23 -22.49
#